data_AF-A0A660VPJ3-F1
#
_entry.id   AF-A0A660VPJ3-F1
#
_cell.length_a   1.000
_cell.length_b   1.000
_cell.length_c   1.000
_cell.angle_alpha   90.00
_cell.angle_beta   90.00
_cell.angle_gamma   90.00
#
_symmetry.space_group_name_H-M   'P 1'
#
loop_
_entity.id
_entity.type
_entity.pdbx_description
1 polymer ?
#
loop_
_entity_poly.entity_id
_entity_poly.type
_entity_poly.pdbx_seq_one_letter_code
_entity_poly.pdbx_strand_id
1 'polypeptide(L)'
;MNRIADVIAELQLACAATVDVADSWRPVTAKPERVDASNVETARAELGHAITLLEQTVVALEARHKRLAEAGDRWRTSSVSGRSQALDASVPSGVRASSVTIVNSGSVPIRSPRITTNAAPDLQDLHGLLRGLLGETTSDAQRALLLWQLVVEQRTHSEGAELIMVDLQTEPLQLISVLGRGSSRDAATALAALAQEAGMVARTWSLNDHVVAEVFYDDSWHMFDPDGEAYFLVPDGSMVASVSQLREDLQLLGQPVCAPGRTQPFYDLAAFRTLWAQPEAHEVSTLAKTARRSEHRVILDPGAMLRLQSTLSSFSGANPGERQPVETGRGEWIWQATSETRLARLQAGLEISLPFPLLDGSFSISGGAPMPAWTLQCKRAGAAWQDVPWHADAGHKTAAQLSDFLQSESGPSSTRLSIRVLPPDGIEFQELGAARIELTFRHAPSLLPRGGDDTPLMWASDTAGAHALVEVHWSTSAQPAHAGSGR
;
A
#
# COMPACT_ATOMS: atom_id res chain seq x y z
N MET A 1 -41.07 1.24 -27.68
CA MET A 1 -39.73 1.76 -28.03
C MET A 1 -39.08 2.51 -26.87
N ASN A 2 -39.70 3.52 -26.26
CA ASN A 2 -39.12 4.24 -25.11
C ASN A 2 -38.76 3.31 -23.93
N ARG A 3 -39.66 2.38 -23.56
CA ARG A 3 -39.37 1.36 -22.52
C ARG A 3 -38.18 0.43 -22.83
N ILE A 4 -37.85 0.22 -24.11
CA ILE A 4 -36.71 -0.62 -24.49
C ILE A 4 -35.42 0.19 -24.38
N ALA A 5 -35.46 1.48 -24.74
CA ALA A 5 -34.33 2.39 -24.55
C ALA A 5 -34.01 2.58 -23.06
N ASP A 6 -35.02 2.66 -22.20
CA ASP A 6 -34.84 2.80 -20.74
C ASP A 6 -34.23 1.53 -20.12
N VAL A 7 -34.71 0.34 -20.52
CA VAL A 7 -34.15 -0.95 -20.09
C VAL A 7 -32.72 -1.15 -20.60
N ILE A 8 -32.43 -0.72 -21.83
CA ILE A 8 -31.08 -0.74 -22.39
C ILE A 8 -30.16 0.21 -21.61
N ALA A 9 -30.64 1.39 -21.22
CA ALA A 9 -29.85 2.34 -20.44
C ALA A 9 -29.57 1.84 -19.00
N GLU A 10 -30.54 1.18 -18.36
CA GLU A 10 -30.35 0.55 -17.04
C GLU A 10 -29.39 -0.65 -17.10
N LEU A 11 -29.50 -1.49 -18.14
CA LEU A 11 -28.59 -2.61 -18.36
C LEU A 11 -27.17 -2.13 -18.71
N GLN A 12 -27.02 -1.06 -19.49
CA GLN A 12 -25.74 -0.41 -19.77
C GLN A 12 -25.09 0.10 -18.48
N LEU A 13 -25.86 0.71 -17.58
CA LEU A 13 -25.37 1.18 -16.28
C LEU A 13 -24.92 0.02 -15.38
N ALA A 14 -25.69 -1.08 -15.37
CA ALA A 14 -25.39 -2.26 -14.55
C ALA A 14 -24.19 -3.08 -15.08
N CYS A 15 -24.06 -3.21 -16.40
CA CYS A 15 -22.94 -3.94 -17.04
C CYS A 15 -21.62 -3.17 -16.94
N ALA A 16 -21.65 -1.84 -17.12
CA ALA A 16 -20.47 -1.00 -16.97
C ALA A 16 -19.87 -1.06 -15.56
N ALA A 17 -20.69 -1.39 -14.55
CA ALA A 17 -20.28 -1.47 -13.15
C ALA A 17 -19.71 -2.82 -12.70
N THR A 18 -19.76 -3.88 -13.53
CA THR A 18 -19.41 -5.25 -13.06
C THR A 18 -18.51 -6.09 -13.97
N VAL A 19 -18.34 -5.79 -15.28
CA VAL A 19 -17.48 -6.62 -16.16
C VAL A 19 -16.73 -5.81 -17.23
N ASP A 20 -15.47 -6.15 -17.44
CA ASP A 20 -14.50 -5.59 -18.40
C ASP A 20 -14.78 -6.06 -19.85
N VAL A 21 -15.93 -5.70 -20.44
CA VAL A 21 -16.34 -6.12 -21.81
C VAL A 21 -16.80 -4.95 -22.70
N ALA A 22 -16.25 -3.75 -22.51
CA ALA A 22 -16.74 -2.55 -23.18
C ALA A 22 -16.51 -2.50 -24.71
N ASP A 23 -15.71 -3.40 -25.30
CA ASP A 23 -15.12 -3.17 -26.63
C ASP A 23 -15.75 -3.86 -27.82
N SER A 24 -16.73 -4.72 -27.60
CA SER A 24 -17.56 -5.24 -28.68
C SER A 24 -18.88 -4.46 -28.85
N TRP A 25 -19.05 -3.35 -28.13
CA TRP A 25 -20.35 -2.68 -28.03
C TRP A 25 -20.29 -1.23 -28.50
N ARG A 26 -20.72 -0.98 -29.74
CA ARG A 26 -20.86 0.38 -30.28
C ARG A 26 -22.22 0.97 -29.86
N PRO A 27 -22.29 2.20 -29.31
CA PRO A 27 -23.56 2.84 -29.07
C PRO A 27 -24.27 3.07 -30.40
N VAL A 28 -25.50 2.56 -30.54
CA VAL A 28 -26.35 2.83 -31.71
C VAL A 28 -26.78 4.30 -31.68
N THR A 29 -25.94 5.18 -32.19
CA THR A 29 -26.28 6.58 -32.45
C THR A 29 -26.87 6.72 -33.85
N ALA A 30 -27.88 5.91 -34.16
CA ALA A 30 -28.63 6.08 -35.40
C ALA A 30 -29.69 7.18 -35.17
N LYS A 31 -29.59 8.29 -35.89
CA LYS A 31 -30.78 9.13 -36.12
C LYS A 31 -31.86 8.25 -36.74
N PRO A 32 -33.16 8.44 -36.43
CA PRO A 32 -34.23 7.58 -36.90
C PRO A 32 -34.52 7.80 -38.39
N GLU A 33 -33.60 7.38 -39.25
CA GLU A 33 -33.80 7.24 -40.68
C GLU A 33 -33.67 5.75 -41.02
N ARG A 34 -34.80 5.17 -41.44
CA ARG A 34 -35.03 3.76 -41.85
C ARG A 34 -33.99 2.74 -41.38
N VAL A 35 -34.32 2.04 -40.30
CA VAL A 35 -33.63 0.82 -39.86
C VAL A 35 -33.81 -0.27 -40.94
N ASP A 36 -32.74 -0.62 -41.65
CA ASP A 36 -32.66 -1.82 -42.48
C ASP A 36 -32.70 -3.07 -41.57
N ALA A 37 -33.32 -4.15 -42.05
CA ALA A 37 -33.34 -5.46 -41.41
C ALA A 37 -31.93 -5.97 -41.05
N SER A 38 -30.88 -5.59 -41.81
CA SER A 38 -29.49 -5.96 -41.48
C SER A 38 -29.02 -5.40 -40.12
N ASN A 39 -29.44 -4.18 -39.76
CA ASN A 39 -29.05 -3.54 -38.50
C ASN A 39 -29.72 -4.17 -37.29
N VAL A 40 -30.92 -4.75 -37.47
CA VAL A 40 -31.62 -5.48 -36.41
C VAL A 40 -30.91 -6.79 -36.10
N GLU A 41 -30.44 -7.51 -37.12
CA GLU A 41 -29.74 -8.79 -36.91
C GLU A 41 -28.36 -8.59 -36.27
N THR A 42 -27.62 -7.54 -36.65
CA THR A 42 -26.37 -7.16 -35.98
C THR A 42 -26.59 -6.78 -34.51
N ALA A 43 -27.57 -5.91 -34.22
CA ALA A 43 -27.89 -5.54 -32.84
C ALA A 43 -28.35 -6.75 -32.00
N ARG A 44 -29.07 -7.70 -32.60
CA ARG A 44 -29.48 -8.95 -31.95
C ARG A 44 -28.28 -9.84 -31.65
N ALA A 45 -27.32 -9.94 -32.56
CA ALA A 45 -26.08 -10.69 -32.35
C ALA A 45 -25.21 -10.06 -31.25
N GLU A 46 -25.04 -8.74 -31.24
CA GLU A 46 -24.31 -8.01 -30.19
C GLU A 46 -24.97 -8.15 -28.82
N LEU A 47 -26.30 -8.06 -28.74
CA LEU A 47 -27.05 -8.30 -27.50
C LEU A 47 -26.90 -9.76 -27.03
N GLY A 48 -26.96 -10.73 -27.95
CA GLY A 48 -26.73 -12.14 -27.63
C GLY A 48 -25.35 -12.38 -27.06
N HIS A 49 -24.31 -11.76 -27.64
CA HIS A 49 -22.94 -11.85 -27.14
C HIS A 49 -22.78 -11.23 -25.75
N ALA A 50 -23.35 -10.04 -25.51
CA ALA A 50 -23.33 -9.38 -24.21
C ALA A 50 -24.04 -10.22 -23.12
N ILE A 51 -25.17 -10.85 -23.45
CA ILE A 51 -25.87 -11.76 -22.54
C ILE A 51 -24.98 -12.97 -22.20
N THR A 52 -24.32 -13.58 -23.19
CA THR A 52 -23.40 -14.71 -22.94
C THR A 52 -22.23 -14.32 -22.04
N LEU A 53 -21.65 -13.13 -22.20
CA LEU A 53 -20.56 -12.64 -21.35
C LEU A 53 -21.01 -12.36 -19.91
N LEU A 54 -22.22 -11.82 -19.73
CA LEU A 54 -22.83 -11.67 -18.41
C LEU A 54 -23.06 -13.02 -17.75
N GLU A 55 -23.63 -13.99 -18.48
CA GLU A 55 -23.85 -15.35 -17.97
C GLU A 55 -22.53 -16.01 -17.55
N GLN A 56 -21.47 -15.90 -18.38
CA GLN A 56 -20.14 -16.42 -18.04
C GLN A 56 -19.53 -15.75 -16.81
N THR A 57 -19.75 -14.43 -16.64
CA THR A 57 -19.25 -13.70 -15.48
C THR A 57 -20.00 -14.06 -14.21
N VAL A 58 -21.33 -14.19 -14.29
CA VAL A 58 -22.15 -14.68 -13.18
C VAL A 58 -21.71 -16.08 -12.77
N VAL A 59 -21.50 -17.00 -13.73
CA VAL A 59 -21.01 -18.35 -13.43
C VAL A 59 -19.61 -18.35 -12.81
N ALA A 60 -18.69 -17.50 -13.27
CA ALA A 60 -17.37 -17.36 -12.68
C ALA A 60 -17.42 -16.79 -11.25
N LEU A 61 -18.29 -15.81 -11.00
CA LEU A 61 -18.53 -15.23 -9.67
C LEU A 61 -19.19 -16.25 -8.73
N GLU A 62 -20.17 -17.02 -9.19
CA GLU A 62 -20.82 -18.09 -8.43
C GLU A 62 -19.84 -19.23 -8.11
N ALA A 63 -19.02 -19.66 -9.07
CA ALA A 63 -18.01 -20.69 -8.86
C ALA A 63 -16.88 -20.23 -7.90
N ARG A 64 -16.54 -18.93 -7.91
CA ARG A 64 -15.63 -18.32 -6.94
C ARG A 64 -16.29 -18.25 -5.56
N HIS A 65 -17.54 -17.76 -5.49
CA HIS A 65 -18.32 -17.68 -4.25
C HIS A 65 -18.43 -19.05 -3.57
N LYS A 66 -18.75 -20.10 -4.34
CA LYS A 66 -18.84 -21.48 -3.86
C LYS A 66 -17.51 -22.01 -3.32
N ARG A 67 -16.40 -21.84 -4.06
CA ARG A 67 -15.06 -22.27 -3.60
C ARG A 67 -14.62 -21.57 -2.31
N LEU A 68 -14.96 -20.29 -2.16
CA LEU A 68 -14.64 -19.52 -0.95
C LEU A 68 -15.53 -19.92 0.24
N ALA A 69 -16.82 -20.14 0.01
CA ALA A 69 -17.74 -20.63 1.04
C ALA A 69 -17.34 -22.01 1.58
N GLU A 70 -16.85 -22.90 0.71
CA GLU A 70 -16.35 -24.23 1.09
C GLU A 70 -15.04 -24.19 1.89
N ALA A 71 -14.23 -23.13 1.76
CA ALA A 71 -12.96 -22.96 2.48
C ALA A 71 -13.11 -22.42 3.92
N GLY A 72 -14.34 -22.06 4.34
CA GLY A 72 -14.57 -21.36 5.62
C GLY A 72 -14.10 -19.90 5.62
N ASP A 73 -13.65 -19.42 4.47
CA ASP A 73 -13.19 -18.07 4.20
C ASP A 73 -14.39 -17.12 4.11
N ARG A 74 -14.32 -16.01 4.86
CA ARG A 74 -15.39 -15.00 4.89
C ARG A 74 -14.96 -13.77 4.10
N TRP A 75 -15.86 -13.31 3.23
CA TRP A 75 -15.66 -12.09 2.47
C TRP A 75 -16.92 -11.26 2.39
N ARG A 76 -16.75 -9.97 2.14
CA ARG A 76 -17.84 -9.03 1.81
C ARG A 76 -17.44 -8.18 0.64
N THR A 77 -18.41 -7.88 -0.23
CA THR A 77 -18.24 -6.96 -1.35
C THR A 77 -19.18 -5.78 -1.17
N SER A 78 -18.66 -4.58 -1.37
CA SER A 78 -19.42 -3.33 -1.33
C SER A 78 -19.18 -2.56 -2.63
N SER A 79 -20.26 -2.11 -3.26
CA SER A 79 -20.18 -1.12 -4.34
C SER A 79 -20.17 0.27 -3.71
N VAL A 80 -19.20 1.09 -4.08
CA VAL A 80 -19.04 2.44 -3.56
C VAL A 80 -19.11 3.48 -4.66
N SER A 81 -19.64 4.64 -4.32
CA SER A 81 -19.68 5.78 -5.23
C SER A 81 -19.31 7.09 -4.52
N GLY A 82 -18.71 8.01 -5.27
CA GLY A 82 -18.31 9.32 -4.77
C GLY A 82 -17.02 9.33 -3.97
N ARG A 83 -16.82 10.41 -3.19
CA ARG A 83 -15.55 10.70 -2.51
C ARG A 83 -15.36 9.95 -1.19
N SER A 84 -16.44 9.59 -0.51
CA SER A 84 -16.37 8.91 0.79
C SER A 84 -17.67 8.16 1.05
N GLN A 85 -17.57 6.93 1.56
CA GLN A 85 -18.73 6.10 1.90
C GLN A 85 -18.37 5.08 2.98
N ALA A 86 -19.24 4.87 3.95
CA ALA A 86 -19.11 3.75 4.88
C ALA A 86 -19.38 2.43 4.16
N LEU A 87 -18.54 1.43 4.38
CA LEU A 87 -18.66 0.12 3.78
C LEU A 87 -19.38 -0.83 4.73
N ASP A 88 -20.27 -1.63 4.17
CA ASP A 88 -20.76 -2.84 4.82
C ASP A 88 -19.74 -3.98 4.65
N ALA A 89 -18.50 -3.70 5.04
CA ALA A 89 -17.35 -4.60 4.94
C ALA A 89 -16.67 -4.74 6.32
N SER A 90 -17.45 -4.63 7.40
CA SER A 90 -16.95 -4.76 8.76
C SER A 90 -16.20 -6.07 8.96
N VAL A 91 -14.95 -5.97 9.41
CA VAL A 91 -14.18 -7.13 9.85
C VAL A 91 -14.59 -7.41 11.31
N PRO A 92 -14.93 -8.66 11.68
CA PRO A 92 -15.30 -8.99 13.06
C PRO A 92 -14.23 -8.54 14.07
N SER A 93 -14.66 -8.14 15.26
CA SER A 93 -13.73 -7.74 16.33
C SER A 93 -12.72 -8.86 16.62
N GLY A 94 -11.46 -8.48 16.81
CA GLY A 94 -10.36 -9.42 17.02
C GLY A 94 -9.86 -10.16 15.77
N VAL A 95 -10.40 -9.85 14.58
CA VAL A 95 -9.98 -10.43 13.30
C VAL A 95 -9.35 -9.36 12.43
N ARG A 96 -8.35 -9.74 11.61
CA ARG A 96 -7.74 -8.88 10.61
C ARG A 96 -8.20 -9.27 9.21
N ALA A 97 -8.39 -8.29 8.33
CA ALA A 97 -8.51 -8.58 6.91
C ALA A 97 -7.24 -9.29 6.41
N SER A 98 -7.41 -10.42 5.74
CA SER A 98 -6.32 -11.12 5.05
C SER A 98 -6.12 -10.60 3.64
N SER A 99 -7.14 -10.01 3.01
CA SER A 99 -6.92 -9.16 1.82
C SER A 99 -8.02 -8.11 1.63
N VAL A 100 -7.68 -7.05 0.88
CA VAL A 100 -8.60 -6.04 0.39
C VAL A 100 -8.33 -5.83 -1.10
N THR A 101 -9.40 -5.87 -1.90
CA THR A 101 -9.36 -5.63 -3.34
C THR A 101 -10.23 -4.42 -3.67
N ILE A 102 -9.70 -3.49 -4.44
CA ILE A 102 -10.39 -2.31 -4.95
C ILE A 102 -10.35 -2.37 -6.46
N VAL A 103 -11.50 -2.48 -7.11
CA VAL A 103 -11.64 -2.47 -8.57
C VAL A 103 -12.33 -1.17 -8.98
N ASN A 104 -11.74 -0.40 -9.89
CA ASN A 104 -12.44 0.73 -10.48
C ASN A 104 -13.49 0.22 -11.47
N SER A 105 -14.75 0.23 -11.05
CA SER A 105 -15.91 -0.14 -11.88
C SER A 105 -16.56 1.05 -12.59
N GLY A 106 -15.99 2.25 -12.45
CA GLY A 106 -16.49 3.47 -13.08
C GLY A 106 -15.86 3.76 -14.45
N SER A 107 -16.29 4.85 -15.05
CA SER A 107 -15.74 5.40 -16.30
C SER A 107 -14.65 6.45 -16.09
N VAL A 108 -14.40 6.87 -14.83
CA VAL A 108 -13.40 7.88 -14.48
C VAL A 108 -12.25 7.27 -13.69
N PRO A 109 -10.99 7.71 -13.88
CA PRO A 109 -9.87 7.25 -13.06
C PRO A 109 -10.05 7.63 -11.59
N ILE A 110 -9.87 6.67 -10.69
CA ILE A 110 -9.90 6.89 -9.24
C ILE A 110 -8.50 7.27 -8.78
N ARG A 111 -8.38 8.46 -8.18
CA ARG A 111 -7.14 8.98 -7.59
C ARG A 111 -7.13 8.75 -6.08
N SER A 112 -6.05 8.18 -5.59
CA SER A 112 -5.77 7.89 -4.19
C SER A 112 -6.92 7.09 -3.53
N PRO A 113 -7.28 5.89 -4.04
CA PRO A 113 -8.28 5.05 -3.39
C PRO A 113 -7.82 4.67 -1.98
N ARG A 114 -8.73 4.80 -1.00
CA ARG A 114 -8.44 4.59 0.41
C ARG A 114 -9.48 3.68 1.05
N ILE A 115 -8.99 2.81 1.92
CA ILE A 115 -9.79 2.05 2.88
C ILE A 115 -9.22 2.36 4.25
N THR A 116 -10.00 3.00 5.11
CA THR A 116 -9.58 3.36 6.46
C THR A 116 -10.53 2.78 7.50
N THR A 117 -10.13 2.82 8.76
CA THR A 117 -11.00 2.60 9.92
C THR A 117 -10.91 3.83 10.82
N ASN A 118 -11.92 4.10 11.65
CA ASN A 118 -11.82 5.21 12.62
C ASN A 118 -10.78 4.93 13.73
N ALA A 119 -10.29 3.70 13.84
CA ALA A 119 -9.39 3.27 14.91
C ALA A 119 -7.90 3.34 14.54
N ALA A 120 -7.55 3.46 13.25
CA ALA A 120 -6.18 3.52 12.80
C ALA A 120 -5.82 4.93 12.31
N PRO A 121 -4.58 5.41 12.55
CA PRO A 121 -4.14 6.67 11.99
C PRO A 121 -4.12 6.61 10.46
N ASP A 122 -4.37 7.75 9.81
CA ASP A 122 -4.29 7.85 8.36
C ASP A 122 -2.83 7.77 7.90
N LEU A 123 -2.47 6.70 7.21
CA LEU A 123 -1.10 6.43 6.74
C LEU A 123 -0.87 6.83 5.27
N GLN A 124 -1.71 7.68 4.69
CA GLN A 124 -1.65 8.07 3.28
C GLN A 124 -0.74 9.27 3.02
N ASP A 125 -0.77 10.22 3.93
CA ASP A 125 0.07 11.40 3.92
C ASP A 125 0.47 11.78 5.33
N LEU A 126 1.63 12.41 5.43
CA LEU A 126 2.23 12.74 6.72
C LEU A 126 1.38 13.73 7.54
N HIS A 127 0.64 14.62 6.89
CA HIS A 127 -0.16 15.62 7.57
C HIS A 127 -1.46 15.03 8.12
N GLY A 128 -2.12 14.16 7.36
CA GLY A 128 -3.26 13.35 7.82
C GLY A 128 -2.87 12.47 9.00
N LEU A 129 -1.71 11.79 8.92
CA LEU A 129 -1.13 11.01 10.00
C LEU A 129 -0.97 11.84 11.28
N LEU A 130 -0.24 12.95 11.19
CA LEU A 130 0.06 13.80 12.34
C LEU A 130 -1.22 14.41 12.92
N ARG A 131 -2.15 14.86 12.09
CA ARG A 131 -3.44 15.41 12.55
C ARG A 131 -4.26 14.36 13.31
N GLY A 132 -4.36 13.15 12.76
CA GLY A 132 -5.11 12.06 13.39
C GLY A 132 -4.47 11.56 14.67
N LEU A 133 -3.14 11.43 14.69
CA LEU A 133 -2.38 10.93 15.84
C LEU A 133 -2.32 11.95 16.99
N LEU A 134 -2.04 13.22 16.68
CA LEU A 134 -1.84 14.25 17.70
C LEU A 134 -3.17 14.86 18.15
N GLY A 135 -4.20 14.86 17.29
CA GLY A 135 -5.50 15.43 17.59
C GLY A 135 -5.40 16.86 18.14
N GLU A 136 -6.07 17.11 19.26
CA GLU A 136 -6.07 18.40 19.97
C GLU A 136 -4.97 18.48 21.05
N THR A 137 -3.99 17.57 21.04
CA THR A 137 -2.93 17.54 22.07
C THR A 137 -2.06 18.78 21.98
N THR A 138 -2.06 19.60 23.04
CA THR A 138 -1.26 20.83 23.12
C THR A 138 0.06 20.67 23.87
N SER A 139 0.27 19.57 24.59
CA SER A 139 1.53 19.31 25.32
C SER A 139 2.57 18.69 24.39
N ASP A 140 3.71 19.36 24.23
CA ASP A 140 4.81 18.87 23.40
C ASP A 140 5.40 17.56 23.93
N ALA A 141 5.50 17.37 25.24
CA ALA A 141 5.88 16.10 25.85
C ALA A 141 4.95 14.95 25.44
N GLN A 142 3.63 15.17 25.51
CA GLN A 142 2.64 14.17 25.09
C GLN A 142 2.71 13.90 23.58
N ARG A 143 2.94 14.94 22.77
CA ARG A 143 3.12 14.79 21.32
C ARG A 143 4.36 13.94 21.00
N ALA A 144 5.50 14.20 21.64
CA ALA A 144 6.71 13.41 21.46
C ALA A 144 6.48 11.93 21.82
N LEU A 145 5.79 11.66 22.93
CA LEU A 145 5.43 10.30 23.35
C LEU A 145 4.52 9.59 22.34
N LEU A 146 3.50 10.27 21.81
CA LEU A 146 2.61 9.70 20.78
C LEU A 146 3.36 9.37 19.49
N LEU A 147 4.29 10.23 19.07
CA LEU A 147 5.13 9.98 17.90
C LEU A 147 6.09 8.80 18.12
N TRP A 148 6.74 8.73 19.29
CA TRP A 148 7.59 7.60 19.67
C TRP A 148 6.78 6.29 19.68
N GLN A 149 5.59 6.31 20.31
CA GLN A 149 4.71 5.15 20.38
C GLN A 149 4.27 4.70 18.98
N LEU A 150 3.95 5.62 18.08
CA LEU A 150 3.64 5.28 16.68
C LEU A 150 4.80 4.51 16.02
N VAL A 151 6.03 5.00 16.15
CA VAL A 151 7.21 4.34 15.54
C VAL A 151 7.41 2.95 16.15
N VAL A 152 7.33 2.82 17.48
CA VAL A 152 7.42 1.54 18.18
C VAL A 152 6.33 0.56 17.72
N GLU A 153 5.09 1.04 17.54
CA GLU A 153 3.96 0.19 17.18
C GLU A 153 3.94 -0.28 15.74
N GLN A 154 4.49 0.51 14.83
CA GLN A 154 4.37 0.27 13.39
C GLN A 154 5.63 -0.35 12.79
N ARG A 155 6.70 -0.51 13.57
CA ARG A 155 7.97 -1.00 13.07
C ARG A 155 8.52 -2.12 13.96
N THR A 156 9.08 -3.15 13.32
CA THR A 156 9.92 -4.15 13.98
C THR A 156 11.38 -3.91 13.67
N HIS A 157 12.24 -4.12 14.66
CA HIS A 157 13.69 -4.14 14.45
C HIS A 157 14.08 -5.24 13.44
N SER A 158 14.88 -4.87 12.44
CA SER A 158 15.46 -5.81 11.48
C SER A 158 16.79 -5.26 10.98
N GLU A 159 17.88 -5.95 11.33
CA GLU A 159 19.17 -5.77 10.67
C GLU A 159 19.04 -6.14 9.18
N GLY A 160 19.66 -5.34 8.29
CA GLY A 160 19.70 -5.64 6.85
C GLY A 160 18.60 -5.02 5.98
N ALA A 161 17.65 -4.25 6.53
CA ALA A 161 16.84 -3.34 5.70
C ALA A 161 17.71 -2.28 4.99
N GLU A 162 18.89 -1.99 5.57
CA GLU A 162 19.88 -1.06 5.04
C GLU A 162 20.45 -1.47 3.66
N LEU A 163 20.41 -2.76 3.30
CA LEU A 163 21.02 -3.26 2.06
C LEU A 163 20.20 -3.01 0.79
N ILE A 164 18.94 -2.56 0.89
CA ILE A 164 18.07 -2.39 -0.30
C ILE A 164 17.58 -0.93 -0.49
N MET A 165 17.74 -0.02 0.47
CA MET A 165 16.99 1.26 0.42
C MET A 165 17.80 2.50 0.78
N VAL A 166 17.91 3.42 -0.19
CA VAL A 166 18.47 4.77 -0.07
C VAL A 166 17.39 5.73 0.46
N ASP A 167 17.77 6.64 1.38
CA ASP A 167 17.03 7.84 1.85
C ASP A 167 15.68 7.60 2.56
N LEU A 168 15.42 6.39 3.07
CA LEU A 168 14.28 6.17 4.01
C LEU A 168 14.44 6.94 5.31
N GLN A 169 15.69 7.31 5.65
CA GLN A 169 16.03 8.10 6.80
C GLN A 169 15.18 9.38 6.89
N THR A 170 14.76 9.97 5.75
CA THR A 170 13.89 11.16 5.76
C THR A 170 12.42 10.87 5.48
N GLU A 171 12.00 9.61 5.28
CA GLU A 171 10.63 9.25 4.86
C GLU A 171 9.90 8.41 5.91
N PRO A 172 9.46 9.01 7.03
CA PRO A 172 8.83 8.27 8.13
C PRO A 172 7.59 7.49 7.67
N LEU A 173 6.84 8.01 6.69
CA LEU A 173 5.65 7.36 6.18
C LEU A 173 5.99 6.04 5.48
N GLN A 174 7.08 5.94 4.73
CA GLN A 174 7.48 4.68 4.08
C GLN A 174 7.89 3.62 5.10
N LEU A 175 8.63 4.03 6.15
CA LEU A 175 8.98 3.11 7.24
C LEU A 175 7.72 2.50 7.88
N ILE A 176 6.76 3.35 8.24
CA ILE A 176 5.56 2.97 9.01
C ILE A 176 4.52 2.24 8.18
N SER A 177 4.26 2.71 6.96
CA SER A 177 3.11 2.28 6.16
C SER A 177 3.47 1.28 5.06
N VAL A 178 4.76 1.10 4.77
CA VAL A 178 5.20 0.27 3.65
C VAL A 178 6.15 -0.83 4.08
N LEU A 179 7.16 -0.50 4.87
CA LEU A 179 8.19 -1.45 5.25
C LEU A 179 7.82 -2.22 6.52
N GLY A 180 7.31 -1.52 7.53
CA GLY A 180 7.02 -2.10 8.84
C GLY A 180 8.26 -2.63 9.57
N ARG A 181 9.46 -2.37 9.05
CA ARG A 181 10.74 -2.84 9.59
C ARG A 181 11.88 -1.89 9.23
N GLY A 182 12.90 -1.81 10.08
CA GLY A 182 14.10 -1.00 9.84
C GLY A 182 15.16 -1.24 10.89
N SER A 183 16.31 -0.55 10.83
CA SER A 183 17.36 -0.54 11.88
C SER A 183 17.14 0.56 12.92
N SER A 184 17.95 0.60 13.98
CA SER A 184 17.87 1.65 15.02
C SER A 184 17.96 3.05 14.41
N ARG A 185 18.83 3.21 13.40
CA ARG A 185 18.96 4.41 12.59
C ARG A 185 17.65 4.79 11.90
N ASP A 186 16.98 3.85 11.23
CA ASP A 186 15.71 4.14 10.54
C ASP A 186 14.63 4.63 11.53
N ALA A 187 14.52 3.96 12.68
CA ALA A 187 13.51 4.29 13.69
C ALA A 187 13.76 5.64 14.36
N ALA A 188 14.99 5.90 14.81
CA ALA A 188 15.36 7.18 15.40
C ALA A 188 15.19 8.33 14.40
N THR A 189 15.56 8.12 13.14
CA THR A 189 15.44 9.15 12.13
C THR A 189 13.99 9.42 11.75
N ALA A 190 13.16 8.38 11.63
CA ALA A 190 11.72 8.54 11.41
C ALA A 190 11.05 9.32 12.56
N LEU A 191 11.41 9.04 13.82
CA LEU A 191 10.91 9.78 14.97
C LEU A 191 11.31 11.26 14.91
N ALA A 192 12.59 11.55 14.65
CA ALA A 192 13.06 12.93 14.53
C ALA A 192 12.36 13.67 13.37
N ALA A 193 12.18 13.01 12.22
CA ALA A 193 11.47 13.58 11.06
C ALA A 193 9.99 13.86 11.38
N LEU A 194 9.30 12.93 12.04
CA LEU A 194 7.92 13.11 12.48
C LEU A 194 7.78 14.29 13.46
N ALA A 195 8.70 14.41 14.41
CA ALA A 195 8.70 15.51 15.38
C ALA A 195 8.94 16.87 14.69
N GLN A 196 9.88 16.94 13.74
CA GLN A 196 10.11 18.15 12.94
C GLN A 196 8.88 18.55 12.11
N GLU A 197 8.21 17.58 11.48
CA GLU A 197 6.99 17.84 10.69
C GLU A 197 5.78 18.18 11.59
N ALA A 198 5.81 17.77 12.85
CA ALA A 198 4.89 18.26 13.89
C ALA A 198 5.26 19.67 14.41
N GLY A 199 6.32 20.29 13.92
CA GLY A 199 6.78 21.63 14.33
C GLY A 199 7.65 21.64 15.59
N MET A 200 8.15 20.49 16.02
CA MET A 200 9.06 20.36 17.17
C MET A 200 10.51 20.42 16.72
N VAL A 201 11.42 20.83 17.60
CA VAL A 201 12.86 20.73 17.33
C VAL A 201 13.31 19.32 17.69
N ALA A 202 13.92 18.59 16.76
CA ALA A 202 14.40 17.23 16.98
C ALA A 202 15.72 16.93 16.26
N ARG A 203 16.47 15.95 16.78
CA ARG A 203 17.77 15.50 16.27
C ARG A 203 17.97 14.00 16.54
N THR A 204 19.03 13.42 15.98
CA THR A 204 19.46 12.06 16.28
C THR A 204 20.86 12.04 16.89
N TRP A 205 21.16 10.96 17.60
CA TRP A 205 22.47 10.68 18.17
C TRP A 205 22.95 9.31 17.74
N SER A 206 24.16 9.22 17.21
CA SER A 206 24.88 7.96 17.02
C SER A 206 25.63 7.64 18.31
N LEU A 207 25.28 6.53 18.96
CA LEU A 207 25.87 6.00 20.18
C LEU A 207 26.75 4.79 19.85
N ASN A 208 27.77 4.98 19.00
CA ASN A 208 28.50 3.92 18.29
C ASN A 208 27.66 3.22 17.20
N ASP A 209 27.26 1.98 17.42
CA ASP A 209 26.48 1.12 16.51
C ASP A 209 24.97 1.26 16.71
N HIS A 210 24.54 2.08 17.66
CA HIS A 210 23.14 2.36 17.93
C HIS A 210 22.77 3.81 17.65
N VAL A 211 21.53 4.08 17.26
CA VAL A 211 21.05 5.44 17.02
C VAL A 211 19.77 5.71 17.79
N VAL A 212 19.71 6.84 18.48
CA VAL A 212 18.53 7.32 19.24
C VAL A 212 18.09 8.69 18.75
N ALA A 213 16.87 9.10 19.11
CA ALA A 213 16.35 10.43 18.79
C ALA A 213 16.24 11.30 20.04
N GLU A 214 16.37 12.61 19.88
CA GLU A 214 15.96 13.57 20.90
C GLU A 214 14.96 14.57 20.34
N VAL A 215 13.99 14.95 21.16
CA VAL A 215 13.02 16.02 20.89
C VAL A 215 13.19 17.10 21.96
N PHE A 216 13.18 18.36 21.54
CA PHE A 216 13.31 19.50 22.44
C PHE A 216 11.91 20.06 22.77
N TYR A 217 11.59 20.11 24.05
CA TYR A 217 10.39 20.73 24.60
C TYR A 217 10.66 21.16 26.05
N ASP A 218 9.82 22.04 26.60
CA ASP A 218 9.97 22.57 27.97
C ASP A 218 11.41 23.03 28.29
N ASP A 219 12.03 23.72 27.33
CA ASP A 219 13.39 24.25 27.38
C ASP A 219 14.52 23.21 27.60
N SER A 220 14.28 21.93 27.33
CA SER A 220 15.29 20.87 27.46
C SER A 220 15.20 19.78 26.38
N TRP A 221 16.25 18.96 26.26
CA TRP A 221 16.30 17.83 25.34
C TRP A 221 15.79 16.56 26.03
N HIS A 222 15.07 15.73 25.28
CA HIS A 222 14.46 14.51 25.80
C HIS A 222 14.73 13.34 24.85
N MET A 223 15.40 12.29 25.32
CA MET A 223 15.81 11.15 24.51
C MET A 223 14.73 10.07 24.45
N PHE A 224 14.43 9.63 23.23
CA PHE A 224 13.54 8.51 22.94
C PHE A 224 14.29 7.46 22.12
N ASP A 225 14.19 6.20 22.56
CA ASP A 225 14.72 5.05 21.85
C ASP A 225 13.57 4.22 21.25
N PRO A 226 13.17 4.49 19.99
CA PRO A 226 12.14 3.71 19.33
C PRO A 226 12.60 2.30 18.93
N ASP A 227 13.91 2.02 18.95
CA ASP A 227 14.45 0.69 18.67
C ASP A 227 14.50 -0.19 19.90
N GLY A 228 14.92 0.40 21.02
CA GLY A 228 14.82 -0.21 22.35
C GLY A 228 13.41 -0.33 22.90
N GLU A 229 12.44 0.30 22.22
CA GLU A 229 11.07 0.45 22.70
C GLU A 229 11.02 1.04 24.12
N ALA A 230 11.93 1.98 24.42
CA ALA A 230 12.11 2.55 25.74
C ALA A 230 12.51 4.04 25.73
N TYR A 231 12.30 4.67 26.87
CA TYR A 231 12.90 5.94 27.24
C TYR A 231 13.26 5.93 28.73
N PHE A 232 13.99 6.93 29.20
CA PHE A 232 14.47 6.99 30.58
C PHE A 232 14.03 8.29 31.23
N LEU A 233 13.78 8.26 32.54
CA LEU A 233 13.38 9.46 33.29
C LEU A 233 14.56 9.98 34.11
N VAL A 234 14.57 11.27 34.39
CA VAL A 234 15.43 11.86 35.43
C VAL A 234 15.02 11.32 36.82
N PRO A 235 15.87 11.45 37.88
CA PRO A 235 15.63 10.79 39.17
C PRO A 235 14.30 11.12 39.87
N ASP A 236 13.76 12.32 39.65
CA ASP A 236 12.48 12.73 40.23
C ASP A 236 11.26 12.28 39.40
N GLY A 237 11.48 11.63 38.26
CA GLY A 237 10.44 11.14 37.36
C GLY A 237 9.69 12.24 36.61
N SER A 238 10.11 13.50 36.69
CA SER A 238 9.37 14.63 36.16
C SER A 238 9.44 14.75 34.63
N MET A 239 10.53 14.29 34.03
CA MET A 239 10.78 14.42 32.60
C MET A 239 11.63 13.28 32.04
N VAL A 240 11.58 13.12 30.72
CA VAL A 240 12.44 12.20 29.98
C VAL A 240 13.88 12.74 29.99
N ALA A 241 14.86 11.89 30.29
CA ALA A 241 16.26 12.26 30.32
C ALA A 241 16.81 12.50 28.90
N SER A 242 17.69 13.50 28.75
CA SER A 242 18.50 13.72 27.55
C SER A 242 19.64 12.71 27.43
N VAL A 243 20.23 12.60 26.24
CA VAL A 243 21.50 11.89 26.01
C VAL A 243 22.61 12.46 26.89
N SER A 244 22.68 13.78 27.06
CA SER A 244 23.69 14.40 27.93
C SER A 244 23.56 13.95 29.39
N GLN A 245 22.35 13.96 29.94
CA GLN A 245 22.09 13.50 31.32
C GLN A 245 22.39 12.01 31.49
N LEU A 246 22.03 11.17 30.50
CA LEU A 246 22.31 9.74 30.53
C LEU A 246 23.81 9.42 30.46
N ARG A 247 24.62 10.25 29.77
CA ARG A 247 26.09 10.14 29.78
C ARG A 247 26.70 10.51 31.13
N GLU A 248 26.12 11.49 31.80
CA GLU A 248 26.59 11.97 33.11
C GLU A 248 26.21 11.01 34.24
N ASP A 249 25.03 10.38 34.15
CA ASP A 249 24.53 9.44 35.14
C ASP A 249 24.02 8.14 34.51
N LEU A 250 24.91 7.15 34.40
CA LEU A 250 24.59 5.81 33.89
C LEU A 250 23.60 5.04 34.80
N GLN A 251 23.31 5.50 36.02
CA GLN A 251 22.31 4.84 36.87
C GLN A 251 20.89 4.99 36.31
N LEU A 252 20.63 6.07 35.58
CA LEU A 252 19.35 6.33 34.92
C LEU A 252 18.97 5.22 33.93
N LEU A 253 19.96 4.54 33.34
CA LEU A 253 19.74 3.38 32.45
C LEU A 253 19.21 2.14 33.17
N GLY A 254 19.16 2.15 34.52
CA GLY A 254 18.66 1.03 35.31
C GLY A 254 17.14 0.89 35.39
N GLN A 255 16.39 1.93 35.00
CA GLN A 255 14.92 1.97 35.10
C GLN A 255 14.28 2.51 33.82
N PRO A 256 14.34 1.76 32.71
CA PRO A 256 13.67 2.17 31.48
C PRO A 256 12.15 2.19 31.65
N VAL A 257 11.51 3.21 31.09
CA VAL A 257 10.07 3.19 30.82
C VAL A 257 9.87 2.56 29.45
N CYS A 258 9.23 1.40 29.43
CA CYS A 258 9.03 0.61 28.22
C CYS A 258 7.67 0.92 27.58
N ALA A 259 7.54 0.63 26.29
CA ALA A 259 6.27 0.74 25.57
C ALA A 259 5.15 -0.10 26.22
N PRO A 260 3.87 0.29 26.07
CA PRO A 260 2.75 -0.47 26.62
C PRO A 260 2.81 -1.95 26.25
N GLY A 261 2.66 -2.83 27.25
CA GLY A 261 2.75 -4.28 27.07
C GLY A 261 4.16 -4.87 27.19
N ARG A 262 5.19 -4.05 27.45
CA ARG A 262 6.57 -4.50 27.71
C ARG A 262 6.95 -4.35 29.18
N THR A 263 7.69 -5.33 29.70
CA THR A 263 8.27 -5.29 31.05
C THR A 263 9.77 -4.99 31.05
N GLN A 264 10.41 -5.01 29.87
CA GLN A 264 11.82 -4.72 29.66
C GLN A 264 12.04 -4.17 28.24
N PRO A 265 13.14 -3.43 27.99
CA PRO A 265 13.50 -2.96 26.65
C PRO A 265 13.75 -4.12 25.68
N PHE A 266 13.77 -3.81 24.40
CA PHE A 266 14.04 -4.79 23.35
C PHE A 266 15.44 -5.41 23.44
N TYR A 267 16.45 -4.64 23.84
CA TYR A 267 17.84 -5.09 24.00
C TYR A 267 18.23 -5.34 25.47
N ASP A 268 19.35 -6.05 25.66
CA ASP A 268 19.96 -6.24 26.97
C ASP A 268 20.51 -4.91 27.51
N LEU A 269 20.00 -4.47 28.66
CA LEU A 269 20.45 -3.25 29.35
C LEU A 269 21.94 -3.25 29.70
N ALA A 270 22.54 -4.41 29.96
CA ALA A 270 23.97 -4.50 30.25
C ALA A 270 24.81 -4.20 28.99
N ALA A 271 24.42 -4.75 27.84
CA ALA A 271 25.03 -4.42 26.56
C ALA A 271 24.81 -2.94 26.23
N PHE A 272 23.58 -2.44 26.42
CA PHE A 272 23.23 -1.04 26.18
C PHE A 272 24.10 -0.08 26.98
N ARG A 273 24.33 -0.33 28.28
CA ARG A 273 25.22 0.49 29.12
C ARG A 273 26.64 0.63 28.57
N THR A 274 27.14 -0.36 27.83
CA THR A 274 28.47 -0.31 27.21
C THR A 274 28.54 0.76 26.12
N LEU A 275 27.44 0.98 25.39
CA LEU A 275 27.34 2.03 24.37
C LEU A 275 27.47 3.43 24.96
N TRP A 276 26.93 3.61 26.18
CA TRP A 276 26.95 4.89 26.89
C TRP A 276 28.27 5.17 27.60
N ALA A 277 29.09 4.15 27.84
CA ALA A 277 30.37 4.27 28.53
C ALA A 277 31.49 4.89 27.65
N GLN A 278 31.24 5.13 26.36
CA GLN A 278 32.21 5.70 25.40
C GLN A 278 31.71 7.05 24.83
N PRO A 279 31.62 8.10 25.68
CA PRO A 279 31.05 9.40 25.34
C PRO A 279 31.73 10.14 24.17
N GLU A 280 33.00 9.86 23.92
CA GLU A 280 33.81 10.43 22.83
C GLU A 280 33.38 10.00 21.43
N ALA A 281 32.67 8.87 21.32
CA ALA A 281 32.19 8.34 20.05
C ALA A 281 30.74 8.75 19.75
N HIS A 282 30.13 9.55 20.63
CA HIS A 282 28.75 9.98 20.45
C HIS A 282 28.67 11.21 19.55
N GLU A 283 27.98 11.06 18.42
CA GLU A 283 27.84 12.12 17.43
C GLU A 283 26.39 12.57 17.32
N VAL A 284 26.19 13.89 17.38
CA VAL A 284 24.89 14.50 17.14
C VAL A 284 24.71 14.76 15.64
N SER A 285 23.57 14.38 15.11
CA SER A 285 23.18 14.67 13.74
C SER A 285 21.86 15.42 13.72
N THR A 286 21.83 16.53 12.99
CA THR A 286 20.58 17.20 12.65
C THR A 286 20.17 16.74 11.27
N LEU A 287 18.87 16.52 11.07
CA LEU A 287 18.37 16.16 9.76
C LEU A 287 18.62 17.33 8.80
N ALA A 288 19.55 17.12 7.86
CA ALA A 288 19.99 18.15 6.92
C ALA A 288 18.89 18.55 5.91
N LYS A 289 17.79 17.80 5.86
CA LYS A 289 16.66 18.03 4.95
C LYS A 289 15.35 17.78 5.69
N THR A 290 14.36 18.64 5.44
CA THR A 290 12.97 18.31 5.74
C THR A 290 12.61 16.99 5.08
N ALA A 291 11.78 16.20 5.76
CA ALA A 291 11.23 14.98 5.20
C ALA A 291 10.67 15.28 3.80
N ARG A 292 10.95 14.45 2.79
CA ARG A 292 10.23 14.66 1.54
C ARG A 292 8.77 14.35 1.85
N ARG A 293 7.90 15.14 1.23
CA ARG A 293 6.47 14.90 1.33
C ARG A 293 6.13 13.76 0.39
N SER A 294 6.35 12.53 0.85
CA SER A 294 5.81 11.35 0.18
C SER A 294 4.29 11.39 0.27
N GLU A 295 3.63 11.63 -0.86
CA GLU A 295 2.18 11.46 -0.99
C GLU A 295 1.91 10.12 -1.68
N HIS A 296 1.09 9.28 -1.05
CA HIS A 296 0.71 7.98 -1.58
C HIS A 296 -0.37 8.12 -2.67
N ARG A 297 0.03 8.55 -3.87
CA ARG A 297 -0.89 8.73 -4.99
C ARG A 297 -0.95 7.49 -5.88
N VAL A 298 -1.87 6.58 -5.59
CA VAL A 298 -2.25 5.50 -6.52
C VAL A 298 -3.34 6.00 -7.47
N ILE A 299 -3.23 5.71 -8.77
CA ILE A 299 -4.30 5.98 -9.74
C ILE A 299 -4.81 4.64 -10.26
N LEU A 300 -6.11 4.41 -10.11
CA LEU A 300 -6.80 3.26 -10.72
C LEU A 300 -7.62 3.77 -11.90
N ASP A 301 -7.14 3.49 -13.10
CA ASP A 301 -7.94 3.72 -14.31
C ASP A 301 -9.19 2.82 -14.32
N PRO A 302 -10.22 3.15 -15.12
CA PRO A 302 -11.36 2.25 -15.33
C PRO A 302 -10.90 0.81 -15.59
N GLY A 303 -11.46 -0.17 -14.87
CA GLY A 303 -11.09 -1.59 -14.95
C GLY A 303 -9.82 -1.98 -14.18
N ALA A 304 -9.01 -1.03 -13.71
CA ALA A 304 -7.82 -1.34 -12.91
C ALA A 304 -8.19 -1.82 -11.50
N MET A 305 -7.33 -2.67 -10.94
CA MET A 305 -7.50 -3.31 -9.64
C MET A 305 -6.26 -3.09 -8.77
N LEU A 306 -6.48 -2.74 -7.50
CA LEU A 306 -5.49 -2.77 -6.45
C LEU A 306 -5.89 -3.84 -5.43
N ARG A 307 -4.99 -4.78 -5.16
CA ARG A 307 -5.16 -5.82 -4.16
C ARG A 307 -4.04 -5.74 -3.14
N LEU A 308 -4.40 -5.73 -1.87
CA LEU A 308 -3.50 -5.81 -0.74
C LEU A 308 -3.78 -7.13 -0.02
N GLN A 309 -2.78 -7.95 0.23
CA GLN A 309 -2.96 -9.25 0.88
C GLN A 309 -1.91 -9.44 1.97
N SER A 310 -2.34 -9.77 3.19
CA SER A 310 -1.42 -10.26 4.21
C SER A 310 -1.20 -11.73 3.94
N THR A 311 0.06 -12.08 3.71
CA THR A 311 0.53 -13.44 3.94
C THR A 311 1.11 -13.45 5.34
N LEU A 312 0.40 -14.08 6.28
CA LEU A 312 0.99 -14.54 7.54
C LEU A 312 2.11 -15.51 7.19
N SER A 313 3.32 -15.01 6.93
CA SER A 313 4.48 -15.87 6.92
C SER A 313 4.59 -16.41 8.35
N SER A 314 4.42 -17.71 8.52
CA SER A 314 4.62 -18.39 9.80
C SER A 314 6.04 -18.11 10.28
N PHE A 315 6.22 -17.11 11.11
CA PHE A 315 7.51 -16.82 11.72
C PHE A 315 7.73 -17.82 12.85
N SER A 316 8.24 -19.00 12.50
CA SER A 316 8.64 -20.02 13.46
C SER A 316 10.04 -19.68 13.99
N GLY A 317 10.13 -18.83 15.02
CA GLY A 317 11.44 -18.54 15.62
C GLY A 317 11.56 -17.32 16.51
N ALA A 318 10.50 -16.51 16.71
CA ALA A 318 10.62 -15.36 17.61
C ALA A 318 10.90 -15.84 19.05
N ASN A 319 11.90 -15.24 19.68
CA ASN A 319 12.10 -15.41 21.11
C ASN A 319 10.80 -15.01 21.84
N PRO A 320 10.40 -15.66 22.95
CA PRO A 320 9.18 -15.33 23.70
C PRO A 320 9.08 -13.87 24.19
N GLY A 321 10.17 -13.11 24.13
CA GLY A 321 10.23 -11.68 24.44
C GLY A 321 10.33 -10.76 23.22
N GLU A 322 10.37 -11.27 22.00
CA GLU A 322 10.39 -10.44 20.78
C GLU A 322 8.96 -10.19 20.30
N ARG A 323 8.68 -8.94 19.89
CA ARG A 323 7.43 -8.65 19.19
C ARG A 323 7.44 -9.49 17.92
N GLN A 324 6.34 -10.20 17.66
CA GLN A 324 6.14 -10.81 16.35
C GLN A 324 6.44 -9.76 15.29
N PRO A 325 7.29 -10.05 14.30
CA PRO A 325 7.59 -9.08 13.28
C PRO A 325 6.28 -8.59 12.69
N VAL A 326 6.20 -7.28 12.46
CA VAL A 326 5.15 -6.73 11.61
C VAL A 326 5.22 -7.58 10.35
N GLU A 327 4.17 -8.36 10.10
CA GLU A 327 4.08 -9.21 8.91
C GLU A 327 4.43 -8.32 7.70
N THR A 328 4.84 -8.88 6.57
CA THR A 328 4.86 -8.08 5.34
C THR A 328 3.78 -8.62 4.43
N GLY A 329 2.92 -7.72 3.95
CA GLY A 329 1.90 -8.09 2.99
C GLY A 329 2.47 -8.10 1.57
N ARG A 330 1.87 -8.94 0.73
CA ARG A 330 2.07 -8.92 -0.71
C ARG A 330 0.90 -8.18 -1.33
N GLY A 331 1.20 -7.13 -2.07
CA GLY A 331 0.22 -6.40 -2.85
C GLY A 331 0.37 -6.71 -4.33
N GLU A 332 -0.74 -6.60 -5.04
CA GLU A 332 -0.84 -6.77 -6.48
C GLU A 332 -1.57 -5.55 -7.04
N TRP A 333 -0.98 -4.89 -8.03
CA TRP A 333 -1.65 -3.89 -8.82
C TRP A 333 -1.81 -4.46 -10.22
N ILE A 334 -3.04 -4.49 -10.71
CA ILE A 334 -3.37 -5.07 -12.00
C ILE A 334 -4.10 -4.01 -12.81
N TRP A 335 -3.57 -3.72 -13.98
CA TRP A 335 -4.23 -2.85 -14.95
C TRP A 335 -4.51 -3.65 -16.21
N GLN A 336 -5.74 -3.53 -16.70
CA GLN A 336 -6.17 -4.21 -17.90
C GLN A 336 -6.88 -3.23 -18.83
N ALA A 337 -6.50 -3.29 -20.09
CA ALA A 337 -7.10 -2.55 -21.17
C ALA A 337 -7.57 -3.52 -22.23
N THR A 338 -8.87 -3.51 -22.46
CA THR A 338 -9.52 -4.17 -23.60
C THR A 338 -9.93 -3.15 -24.67
N SER A 339 -9.91 -1.84 -24.32
CA SER A 339 -10.48 -0.78 -25.16
C SER A 339 -9.49 0.08 -25.92
N GLU A 340 -9.90 0.50 -27.13
CA GLU A 340 -9.13 1.41 -27.99
C GLU A 340 -8.68 2.67 -27.22
N THR A 341 -9.56 3.24 -26.39
CA THR A 341 -9.25 4.44 -25.58
C THR A 341 -8.18 4.16 -24.51
N ARG A 342 -8.17 2.97 -23.91
CA ARG A 342 -7.15 2.59 -22.92
C ARG A 342 -5.83 2.18 -23.58
N LEU A 343 -5.87 1.59 -24.77
CA LEU A 343 -4.69 1.25 -25.56
C LEU A 343 -3.95 2.51 -26.03
N ALA A 344 -4.66 3.57 -26.41
CA ALA A 344 -4.05 4.87 -26.73
C ALA A 344 -3.23 5.48 -25.57
N ARG A 345 -3.57 5.16 -24.31
CA ARG A 345 -2.77 5.60 -23.14
C ARG A 345 -1.45 4.87 -23.03
N LEU A 346 -1.37 3.60 -23.44
CA LEU A 346 -0.10 2.88 -23.50
C LEU A 346 0.84 3.49 -24.54
N GLN A 347 0.29 3.97 -25.66
CA GLN A 347 1.06 4.68 -26.69
C GLN A 347 1.64 5.99 -26.15
N ALA A 348 0.83 6.76 -25.43
CA ALA A 348 1.26 8.01 -24.80
C ALA A 348 2.26 7.81 -23.64
N GLY A 349 2.35 6.58 -23.13
CA GLY A 349 3.09 6.22 -21.93
C GLY A 349 2.18 6.22 -20.71
N LEU A 350 2.00 5.04 -20.14
CA LEU A 350 1.33 4.82 -18.87
C LEU A 350 2.32 5.06 -17.73
N GLU A 351 2.09 6.10 -16.95
CA GLU A 351 2.83 6.35 -15.71
C GLU A 351 2.11 5.69 -14.53
N ILE A 352 2.82 4.80 -13.86
CA ILE A 352 2.38 4.05 -12.69
C ILE A 352 3.18 4.57 -11.50
N SER A 353 2.48 5.13 -10.52
CA SER A 353 3.08 5.56 -9.26
C SER A 353 2.46 4.75 -8.13
N LEU A 354 3.26 3.90 -7.49
CA LEU A 354 2.88 3.14 -6.30
C LEU A 354 3.73 3.62 -5.14
N PRO A 355 3.17 3.88 -3.96
CA PRO A 355 3.96 4.22 -2.77
C PRO A 355 4.79 3.04 -2.23
N PHE A 356 4.84 1.93 -2.96
CA PHE A 356 5.32 0.64 -2.48
C PHE A 356 6.60 0.22 -3.24
N PRO A 357 7.60 -0.37 -2.54
CA PRO A 357 8.69 -1.10 -3.15
C PRO A 357 8.13 -2.19 -4.05
N LEU A 358 8.42 -2.06 -5.33
CA LEU A 358 8.10 -3.07 -6.33
C LEU A 358 9.00 -4.29 -6.08
N LEU A 359 8.39 -5.47 -6.01
CA LEU A 359 9.08 -6.74 -5.81
C LEU A 359 9.30 -7.46 -7.13
N ASP A 360 8.26 -7.45 -7.96
CA ASP A 360 8.19 -8.15 -9.21
C ASP A 360 7.15 -7.47 -10.11
N GLY A 361 7.17 -7.77 -11.39
CA GLY A 361 6.17 -7.29 -12.31
C GLY A 361 6.20 -8.06 -13.61
N SER A 362 5.02 -8.25 -14.18
CA SER A 362 4.88 -8.80 -15.51
C SER A 362 4.02 -7.88 -16.37
N PHE A 363 4.34 -7.87 -17.64
CA PHE A 363 3.54 -7.23 -18.68
C PHE A 363 3.10 -8.31 -19.65
N SER A 364 1.83 -8.29 -20.06
CA SER A 364 1.33 -9.17 -21.11
C SER A 364 0.41 -8.43 -22.06
N ILE A 365 0.45 -8.80 -23.33
CA ILE A 365 -0.48 -8.35 -24.36
C ILE A 365 -1.05 -9.55 -25.09
N SER A 366 -2.26 -9.40 -25.62
CA SER A 366 -2.90 -10.38 -26.50
C SER A 366 -3.66 -9.68 -27.62
N GLY A 367 -3.64 -10.24 -28.83
CA GLY A 367 -4.34 -9.68 -29.99
C GLY A 367 -4.94 -10.77 -30.88
N GLY A 368 -5.83 -10.36 -31.80
CA GLY A 368 -6.47 -11.27 -32.75
C GLY A 368 -5.54 -11.77 -33.87
N ALA A 369 -4.37 -11.15 -34.03
CA ALA A 369 -3.33 -11.53 -34.98
C ALA A 369 -2.00 -11.80 -34.25
N PRO A 370 -1.10 -12.64 -34.80
CA PRO A 370 0.26 -12.78 -34.26
C PRO A 370 0.93 -11.41 -34.21
N MET A 371 1.28 -10.96 -33.00
CA MET A 371 1.77 -9.61 -32.77
C MET A 371 3.18 -9.44 -33.35
N PRO A 372 3.36 -8.57 -34.38
CA PRO A 372 4.68 -8.33 -34.96
C PRO A 372 5.46 -7.34 -34.08
N ALA A 373 6.74 -7.62 -33.78
CA ALA A 373 7.80 -6.68 -33.31
C ALA A 373 7.45 -5.47 -32.40
N TRP A 374 6.40 -5.51 -31.59
CA TRP A 374 6.05 -4.43 -30.68
C TRP A 374 7.16 -4.23 -29.65
N THR A 375 7.54 -2.98 -29.39
CA THR A 375 8.58 -2.67 -28.41
C THR A 375 7.93 -2.21 -27.10
N LEU A 376 8.18 -2.94 -26.01
CA LEU A 376 7.85 -2.49 -24.67
C LEU A 376 9.02 -1.67 -24.17
N GLN A 377 8.74 -0.47 -23.70
CA GLN A 377 9.73 0.34 -23.01
C GLN A 377 9.27 0.62 -21.60
N CYS A 378 10.21 0.57 -20.66
CA CYS A 378 9.98 1.00 -19.30
C CYS A 378 11.05 2.01 -18.87
N LYS A 379 10.71 2.84 -17.88
CA LYS A 379 11.69 3.65 -17.17
C LYS A 379 11.27 3.89 -15.73
N ARG A 380 12.27 4.09 -14.88
CA ARG A 380 12.10 4.62 -13.53
C ARG A 380 12.07 6.15 -13.57
N ALA A 381 11.57 6.78 -12.51
CA ALA A 381 11.60 8.25 -12.39
C ALA A 381 13.05 8.76 -12.54
N GLY A 382 13.25 9.73 -13.43
CA GLY A 382 14.57 10.29 -13.72
C GLY A 382 15.52 9.40 -14.55
N ALA A 383 15.11 8.19 -14.93
CA ALA A 383 15.89 7.30 -15.78
C ALA A 383 15.53 7.47 -17.27
N ALA A 384 16.42 6.99 -18.15
CA ALA A 384 16.14 6.84 -19.57
C ALA A 384 15.17 5.66 -19.83
N TRP A 385 14.46 5.70 -20.95
CA TRP A 385 13.68 4.57 -21.45
C TRP A 385 14.60 3.42 -21.83
N GLN A 386 14.19 2.21 -21.47
CA GLN A 386 14.89 0.97 -21.80
C GLN A 386 13.91 0.00 -22.44
N ASP A 387 14.37 -0.70 -23.46
CA ASP A 387 13.59 -1.76 -24.11
C ASP A 387 13.53 -2.97 -23.19
N VAL A 388 12.32 -3.52 -23.03
CA VAL A 388 12.08 -4.72 -22.24
C VAL A 388 11.99 -5.90 -23.19
N PRO A 389 12.82 -6.94 -23.03
CA PRO A 389 12.75 -8.13 -23.86
C PRO A 389 11.42 -8.86 -23.65
N TRP A 390 10.95 -9.49 -24.72
CA TRP A 390 9.67 -10.19 -24.77
C TRP A 390 9.87 -11.68 -25.02
N HIS A 391 8.97 -12.48 -24.48
CA HIS A 391 8.81 -13.88 -24.85
C HIS A 391 7.43 -14.06 -25.51
N ALA A 392 7.43 -14.51 -26.77
CA ALA A 392 6.22 -14.90 -27.46
C ALA A 392 5.83 -16.32 -27.01
N ASP A 393 4.60 -16.47 -26.55
CA ASP A 393 3.97 -17.77 -26.32
C ASP A 393 3.16 -18.17 -27.57
N ALA A 394 2.95 -19.47 -27.77
CA ALA A 394 2.30 -20.06 -28.94
C ALA A 394 0.83 -19.61 -29.15
N GLY A 395 0.24 -18.86 -28.19
CA GLY A 395 -1.16 -18.45 -28.19
C GLY A 395 -1.41 -16.96 -28.45
N HIS A 396 -0.60 -16.28 -29.27
CA HIS A 396 -0.73 -14.83 -29.56
C HIS A 396 -0.61 -13.93 -28.31
N LYS A 397 0.01 -14.47 -27.25
CA LYS A 397 0.35 -13.74 -26.03
C LYS A 397 1.82 -13.47 -26.02
N THR A 398 2.19 -12.23 -25.72
CA THR A 398 3.58 -11.88 -25.49
C THR A 398 3.69 -11.37 -24.07
N ALA A 399 4.64 -11.90 -23.31
CA ALA A 399 4.88 -11.52 -21.94
C ALA A 399 6.31 -11.02 -21.75
N ALA A 400 6.48 -10.08 -20.84
CA ALA A 400 7.76 -9.55 -20.42
C ALA A 400 7.83 -9.54 -18.90
N GLN A 401 8.95 -10.01 -18.35
CA GLN A 401 9.24 -9.86 -16.93
C GLN A 401 9.85 -8.47 -16.73
N LEU A 402 9.27 -7.71 -15.81
CA LEU A 402 9.74 -6.39 -15.42
C LEU A 402 10.74 -6.49 -14.26
N SER A 403 10.89 -7.66 -13.63
CA SER A 403 11.77 -7.92 -12.48
C SER A 403 13.15 -7.29 -12.64
N ASP A 404 13.79 -7.48 -13.79
CA ASP A 404 15.16 -7.04 -14.05
C ASP A 404 15.28 -5.51 -14.14
N PHE A 405 14.18 -4.83 -14.48
CA PHE A 405 14.09 -3.37 -14.50
C PHE A 405 13.69 -2.79 -13.14
N LEU A 406 12.98 -3.58 -12.34
CA LEU A 406 12.51 -3.22 -11.00
C LEU A 406 13.62 -3.41 -9.96
N GLN A 407 14.47 -4.41 -10.14
CA GLN A 407 15.58 -4.77 -9.28
C GLN A 407 16.89 -4.21 -9.85
N SER A 408 17.25 -2.96 -9.55
CA SER A 408 18.62 -2.52 -9.84
C SER A 408 19.56 -2.92 -8.71
N GLU A 409 20.71 -3.49 -9.05
CA GLU A 409 21.76 -3.95 -8.12
C GLU A 409 22.36 -2.85 -7.22
N SER A 410 22.05 -1.56 -7.44
CA SER A 410 22.72 -0.44 -6.75
C SER A 410 21.88 0.83 -6.57
N GLY A 411 20.56 0.76 -6.73
CA GLY A 411 19.69 1.93 -6.62
C GLY A 411 18.31 1.62 -6.06
N PRO A 412 17.61 2.61 -5.50
CA PRO A 412 16.34 2.40 -4.82
C PRO A 412 15.31 1.77 -5.78
N SER A 413 14.45 0.91 -5.23
CA SER A 413 13.23 0.51 -5.91
C SER A 413 12.44 1.79 -6.21
N SER A 414 12.29 2.12 -7.49
CA SER A 414 11.53 3.31 -7.87
C SER A 414 10.06 3.03 -7.56
N THR A 415 9.46 3.87 -6.73
CA THR A 415 8.00 3.92 -6.51
C THR A 415 7.23 4.39 -7.74
N ARG A 416 7.95 4.86 -8.76
CA ARG A 416 7.36 5.34 -10.01
C ARG A 416 7.97 4.66 -11.22
N LEU A 417 7.11 4.01 -12.00
CA LEU A 417 7.44 3.27 -13.20
C LEU A 417 6.62 3.86 -14.35
N SER A 418 7.28 4.24 -15.44
CA SER A 418 6.58 4.55 -16.69
C SER A 418 6.73 3.37 -17.62
N ILE A 419 5.64 2.96 -18.26
CA ILE A 419 5.58 1.90 -19.26
C ILE A 419 4.98 2.49 -20.52
N ARG A 420 5.58 2.22 -21.67
CA ARG A 420 4.96 2.53 -22.96
C ARG A 420 5.14 1.39 -23.92
N VAL A 421 4.20 1.28 -24.84
CA VAL A 421 4.21 0.27 -25.88
C VAL A 421 4.33 1.02 -27.21
N LEU A 422 5.27 0.61 -28.05
CA LEU A 422 5.53 1.21 -29.35
C LEU A 422 5.17 0.19 -30.44
N PRO A 423 4.31 0.55 -31.41
CA PRO A 423 3.99 -0.34 -32.50
C PRO A 423 5.18 -0.38 -33.47
N PRO A 424 5.31 -1.44 -34.30
CA PRO A 424 6.20 -1.41 -35.44
C PRO A 424 5.87 -0.25 -36.39
N ASP A 425 6.86 0.20 -37.14
CA ASP A 425 6.66 1.25 -38.15
C ASP A 425 5.51 0.90 -39.10
N GLY A 426 4.53 1.81 -39.20
CA GLY A 426 3.38 1.67 -40.11
C GLY A 426 2.22 0.82 -39.58
N ILE A 427 2.24 0.35 -38.33
CA ILE A 427 1.13 -0.36 -37.70
C ILE A 427 0.40 0.56 -36.72
N GLU A 428 -0.93 0.62 -36.83
CA GLU A 428 -1.77 1.38 -35.90
C GLU A 428 -2.09 0.60 -34.64
N PHE A 429 -2.30 1.33 -33.53
CA PHE A 429 -2.59 0.75 -32.22
C PHE A 429 -3.93 -0.01 -32.12
N GLN A 430 -4.80 0.16 -33.12
CA GLN A 430 -6.13 -0.46 -33.21
C GLN A 430 -6.07 -1.98 -33.36
N GLU A 431 -4.91 -2.56 -33.68
CA GLU A 431 -4.75 -4.01 -33.82
C GLU A 431 -4.47 -4.74 -32.48
N LEU A 432 -4.27 -4.01 -31.38
CA LEU A 432 -4.18 -4.62 -30.05
C LEU A 432 -5.58 -5.00 -29.54
N GLY A 433 -5.75 -6.28 -29.19
CA GLY A 433 -7.01 -6.76 -28.62
C GLY A 433 -7.10 -6.50 -27.11
N ALA A 434 -6.01 -6.72 -26.38
CA ALA A 434 -5.92 -6.42 -24.96
C ALA A 434 -4.47 -6.28 -24.48
N ALA A 435 -4.31 -5.51 -23.40
CA ALA A 435 -3.06 -5.38 -22.65
C ALA A 435 -3.34 -5.55 -21.15
N ARG A 436 -2.41 -6.18 -20.44
CA ARG A 436 -2.51 -6.44 -19.01
C ARG A 436 -1.14 -6.28 -18.35
N ILE A 437 -1.11 -5.46 -17.30
CA ILE A 437 0.08 -5.17 -16.51
C ILE A 437 -0.19 -5.65 -15.10
N GLU A 438 0.69 -6.46 -14.55
CA GLU A 438 0.63 -6.94 -13.18
C GLU A 438 1.91 -6.54 -12.46
N LEU A 439 1.77 -5.77 -11.38
CA LEU A 439 2.89 -5.39 -10.53
C LEU A 439 2.68 -6.01 -9.14
N THR A 440 3.68 -6.73 -8.66
CA THR A 440 3.71 -7.21 -7.28
C THR A 440 4.58 -6.26 -6.45
N PHE A 441 4.08 -5.86 -5.29
CA PHE A 441 4.80 -4.97 -4.39
C PHE A 441 4.69 -5.44 -2.94
N ARG A 442 5.58 -4.92 -2.09
CA ARG A 442 5.54 -5.14 -0.65
C ARG A 442 4.78 -4.02 0.03
N HIS A 443 3.95 -4.35 1.01
CA HIS A 443 3.29 -3.33 1.83
C HIS A 443 3.30 -3.70 3.31
N ALA A 444 3.13 -2.69 4.17
CA ALA A 444 2.92 -2.97 5.58
C ALA A 444 1.49 -3.51 5.75
N PRO A 445 1.31 -4.56 6.55
CA PRO A 445 -0.01 -5.10 6.86
C PRO A 445 -0.87 -4.11 7.63
N SER A 446 -0.29 -3.09 8.27
CA SER A 446 -1.04 -2.00 8.91
C SER A 446 -1.98 -1.29 7.94
N LEU A 447 -1.74 -1.41 6.63
CA LEU A 447 -2.66 -0.95 5.58
C LEU A 447 -3.92 -1.81 5.42
N LEU A 448 -3.92 -3.04 5.95
CA LEU A 448 -5.12 -3.87 5.95
C LEU A 448 -5.98 -3.50 7.15
N PRO A 449 -7.30 -3.34 6.95
CA PRO A 449 -8.21 -3.05 8.03
C PRO A 449 -8.13 -4.10 9.14
N ARG A 450 -8.08 -3.62 10.37
CA ARG A 450 -8.26 -4.43 11.58
C ARG A 450 -9.71 -4.28 12.03
N GLY A 451 -10.37 -5.39 12.34
CA GLY A 451 -11.67 -5.37 12.97
C GLY A 451 -11.57 -4.87 14.42
N GLY A 452 -12.58 -4.12 14.85
CA GLY A 452 -12.70 -3.57 16.20
C GLY A 452 -14.06 -2.91 16.39
N ASP A 453 -14.50 -2.80 17.65
CA ASP A 453 -15.69 -2.11 18.19
C ASP A 453 -16.73 -1.59 17.18
N ASP A 454 -17.33 -2.50 16.40
CA ASP A 454 -18.36 -2.22 15.39
C ASP A 454 -18.06 -1.03 14.46
N THR A 455 -16.79 -0.69 14.27
CA THR A 455 -16.40 0.49 13.52
C THR A 455 -16.49 0.19 12.02
N PRO A 456 -17.31 0.93 11.26
CA PRO A 456 -17.44 0.69 9.83
C PRO A 456 -16.12 0.99 9.13
N LEU A 457 -15.79 0.20 8.11
CA LEU A 457 -14.71 0.57 7.19
C LEU A 457 -15.16 1.78 6.36
N MET A 458 -14.23 2.67 6.05
CA MET A 458 -14.52 3.86 5.27
C MET A 458 -13.78 3.78 3.93
N TRP A 459 -14.54 3.85 2.83
CA TRP A 459 -14.00 4.14 1.52
C TRP A 459 -13.75 5.64 1.39
N ALA A 460 -12.64 6.03 0.77
CA ALA A 460 -12.45 7.39 0.29
C ALA A 460 -11.66 7.46 -1.02
N SER A 461 -11.83 8.56 -1.77
CA SER A 461 -11.10 8.88 -3.00
C SER A 461 -11.07 10.39 -3.23
N ASP A 462 -10.01 10.88 -3.90
CA ASP A 462 -9.91 12.29 -4.30
C ASP A 462 -10.76 12.60 -5.54
N THR A 463 -11.30 11.58 -6.19
CA THR A 463 -12.08 11.69 -7.43
C THR A 463 -13.57 11.82 -7.13
N ALA A 464 -14.15 12.96 -7.52
CA ALA A 464 -15.61 13.11 -7.51
C ALA A 464 -16.24 12.16 -8.54
N GLY A 465 -17.29 11.43 -8.15
CA GLY A 465 -17.91 10.44 -9.03
C GLY A 465 -17.09 9.17 -9.26
N ALA A 466 -16.11 8.87 -8.38
CA ALA A 466 -15.47 7.56 -8.38
C ALA A 466 -16.52 6.45 -8.19
N HIS A 467 -16.38 5.33 -8.89
CA HIS A 467 -17.18 4.12 -8.66
C HIS A 467 -16.23 2.95 -8.52
N ALA A 468 -16.32 2.23 -7.40
CA ALA A 468 -15.47 1.07 -7.17
C ALA A 468 -16.25 -0.11 -6.59
N LEU A 469 -15.74 -1.31 -6.86
CA LEU A 469 -16.08 -2.51 -6.10
C LEU A 469 -14.97 -2.75 -5.08
N VAL A 470 -15.33 -2.82 -3.81
CA VAL A 470 -14.42 -3.11 -2.72
C VAL A 470 -14.76 -4.48 -2.17
N GLU A 471 -13.83 -5.43 -2.30
CA GLU A 471 -13.91 -6.75 -1.67
C GLU A 471 -12.98 -6.79 -0.46
N VAL A 472 -13.49 -7.18 0.70
CA VAL A 472 -12.70 -7.41 1.92
C VAL A 472 -12.82 -8.87 2.29
N HIS A 473 -11.67 -9.52 2.46
CA HIS A 473 -11.55 -10.92 2.82
C HIS A 473 -10.84 -11.03 4.17
N TRP A 474 -11.36 -11.88 5.06
CA TRP A 474 -10.72 -12.15 6.35
C TRP A 474 -10.80 -13.64 6.67
N SER A 475 -9.76 -14.13 7.35
CA SER A 475 -9.72 -15.49 7.85
C SER A 475 -9.90 -15.48 9.36
N THR A 476 -10.79 -16.33 9.85
CA THR A 476 -10.95 -16.59 11.29
C THR A 476 -10.09 -17.75 11.74
N SER A 477 -9.00 -18.09 11.02
CA SER A 477 -8.05 -19.08 11.51
C SER A 477 -7.61 -18.59 12.89
N ALA A 478 -8.20 -19.17 13.93
CA ALA A 478 -7.84 -18.89 15.29
C ALA A 478 -6.34 -19.08 15.31
N GLN A 479 -5.58 -18.03 15.63
CA GLN A 479 -4.24 -18.24 16.14
C GLN A 479 -4.43 -19.35 17.18
N PRO A 480 -3.85 -20.55 17.00
CA PRO A 480 -4.05 -21.63 17.95
C PRO A 480 -3.69 -21.02 19.28
N ALA A 481 -4.68 -20.88 20.17
CA ALA A 481 -4.48 -20.27 21.47
C ALA A 481 -3.24 -20.96 22.01
N HIS A 482 -2.15 -20.21 22.21
CA HIS A 482 -0.94 -20.77 22.77
C HIS A 482 -1.39 -21.42 24.07
N ALA A 483 -1.51 -22.74 24.08
CA ALA A 483 -1.95 -23.49 25.23
C ALA A 483 -0.88 -23.15 26.26
N GLY A 484 -1.25 -22.28 27.22
CA GLY A 484 -0.33 -21.81 28.22
C GLY A 484 0.31 -23.05 28.81
N SER A 485 1.62 -23.20 28.60
CA SER A 485 2.38 -24.23 29.29
C SER A 485 2.34 -23.84 30.76
N GLY A 486 1.35 -24.37 31.48
CA GLY A 486 1.30 -24.28 32.92
C GLY A 486 2.63 -24.80 33.45
N ARG A 487 3.38 -23.91 34.10
CA ARG A 487 4.42 -24.25 35.04
C ARG A 487 3.84 -24.16 36.44
#